data_AF-A0A959MVL6-F1
#
_entry.id   AF-A0A959MVL6-F1
#
_cell.length_a   1.000
_cell.length_b   1.000
_cell.length_c   1.000
_cell.angle_alpha   90.00
_cell.angle_beta   90.00
_cell.angle_gamma   90.00
#
_symmetry.space_group_name_H-M   'P 1'
#
loop_
_entity.id
_entity.type
_entity.pdbx_description
1 polymer ?
#
loop_
_entity_poly.entity_id
_entity_poly.type
_entity_poly.pdbx_seq_one_letter_code
_entity_poly.pdbx_strand_id
1 'polypeptide(L)'
;MKKVINKHFVFLLAAGIVFTAVFGCDMMQKILGSNKLYFCDKYVVESDFCEGEGNKFTVGTVTVMAKLKEPVNTTEVTINVKEKTTGNTVNNFPFTVTPDMTYIHFKGVAFTAPGTYTVTLVKDGADVVSNDIEITE
;
A
#
# COMPACT_ATOMS: atom_id res chain seq x y z
N MET A 1 17.75 -46.04 -53.93
CA MET A 1 18.50 -45.64 -52.71
C MET A 1 17.55 -44.85 -51.81
N LYS A 2 17.24 -45.39 -50.61
CA LYS A 2 16.25 -44.84 -49.67
C LYS A 2 16.88 -43.69 -48.87
N LYS A 3 16.29 -42.48 -48.92
CA LYS A 3 16.63 -41.37 -48.03
C LYS A 3 15.62 -41.38 -46.88
N VAL A 4 16.03 -41.92 -45.74
CA VAL A 4 15.25 -41.98 -44.51
C VAL A 4 15.26 -40.58 -43.89
N ILE A 5 14.18 -39.84 -44.08
CA ILE A 5 13.97 -38.55 -43.41
C ILE A 5 13.39 -38.88 -42.03
N ASN A 6 14.20 -38.62 -41.00
CA ASN A 6 13.96 -38.97 -39.62
C ASN A 6 12.85 -38.08 -39.03
N LYS A 7 11.62 -38.63 -38.94
CA LYS A 7 10.41 -37.94 -38.45
C LYS A 7 10.49 -37.44 -37.00
N HIS A 8 11.53 -37.82 -36.24
CA HIS A 8 11.71 -37.38 -34.86
C HIS A 8 12.30 -35.97 -34.72
N PHE A 9 12.85 -35.38 -35.79
CA PHE A 9 13.50 -34.07 -35.69
C PHE A 9 12.53 -32.88 -35.74
N VAL A 10 11.35 -33.06 -36.35
CA VAL A 10 10.35 -31.98 -36.50
C VAL A 10 9.48 -31.82 -35.24
N PHE A 11 9.37 -32.85 -34.41
CA PHE A 11 8.53 -32.81 -33.21
C PHE A 11 9.18 -32.06 -32.03
N LEU A 12 10.50 -31.88 -32.04
CA LEU A 12 11.24 -31.22 -30.95
C LEU A 12 11.30 -29.70 -31.07
N LEU A 13 10.89 -29.11 -32.20
CA LEU A 13 10.89 -27.65 -32.39
C LEU A 13 9.55 -26.98 -32.01
N ALA A 14 8.47 -27.74 -31.86
CA ALA A 14 7.15 -27.19 -31.51
C ALA A 14 6.85 -27.18 -30.00
N ALA A 15 7.62 -27.91 -29.18
CA ALA A 15 7.40 -27.98 -27.73
C ALA A 15 8.18 -26.92 -26.93
N GLY A 16 9.11 -26.18 -27.56
CA GLY A 16 10.02 -25.25 -26.88
C GLY A 16 9.53 -23.80 -26.73
N ILE A 17 8.38 -23.43 -27.32
CA ILE A 17 7.95 -22.01 -27.40
C ILE A 17 6.74 -21.71 -26.48
N VAL A 18 6.10 -22.71 -25.89
CA VAL A 18 4.85 -22.52 -25.09
C VAL A 18 5.10 -22.46 -23.57
N PHE A 19 6.34 -22.54 -23.11
CA PHE A 19 6.66 -22.65 -21.66
C PHE A 19 7.35 -21.44 -21.01
N THR A 20 7.27 -20.24 -21.60
CA THR A 20 7.90 -19.03 -21.01
C THR A 20 6.92 -17.96 -20.52
N ALA A 21 5.60 -18.18 -20.61
CA ALA A 21 4.61 -17.13 -20.29
C ALA A 21 3.92 -17.26 -18.90
N VAL A 22 4.39 -18.13 -18.00
CA VAL A 22 3.66 -18.38 -16.72
C VAL A 22 4.48 -18.22 -15.44
N PHE A 23 5.77 -17.86 -15.52
CA PHE A 23 6.62 -17.64 -14.32
C PHE A 23 7.11 -16.19 -14.18
N GLY A 24 6.35 -15.23 -14.69
CA GLY A 24 6.77 -13.83 -14.82
C GLY A 24 6.11 -12.81 -13.91
N CYS A 25 5.20 -13.17 -12.99
CA CYS A 25 4.44 -12.15 -12.24
C CYS A 25 4.88 -11.96 -10.77
N ASP A 26 5.42 -12.99 -10.10
CA ASP A 26 5.80 -12.86 -8.68
C ASP A 26 7.13 -12.14 -8.46
N MET A 27 8.04 -12.19 -9.44
CA MET A 27 9.35 -11.55 -9.33
C MET A 27 9.29 -10.02 -9.51
N MET A 28 8.29 -9.51 -10.25
CA MET A 28 8.11 -8.08 -10.47
C MET A 28 7.52 -7.34 -9.24
N GLN A 29 6.78 -8.06 -8.38
CA GLN A 29 6.29 -7.50 -7.10
C GLN A 29 7.40 -7.29 -6.07
N LYS A 30 8.52 -8.02 -6.15
CA LYS A 30 9.67 -7.85 -5.24
C LYS A 30 10.62 -6.71 -5.63
N ILE A 31 10.62 -6.30 -6.90
CA ILE A 31 11.50 -5.24 -7.43
C ILE A 31 10.86 -3.85 -7.27
N LEU A 32 9.53 -3.78 -7.27
CA LEU A 32 8.76 -2.55 -7.09
C LEU A 32 8.24 -2.55 -5.64
N GLY A 33 8.81 -1.71 -4.77
CA GLY A 33 8.56 -1.69 -3.33
C GLY A 33 7.08 -1.73 -2.91
N SER A 34 6.80 -2.13 -1.67
CA SER A 34 5.42 -2.28 -1.17
C SER A 34 4.80 -0.95 -0.72
N ASN A 35 3.46 -0.87 -0.75
CA ASN A 35 2.75 0.20 -0.06
C ASN A 35 3.06 0.16 1.44
N LYS A 36 3.31 1.32 2.06
CA LYS A 36 3.55 1.48 3.50
C LYS A 36 2.67 2.60 4.04
N LEU A 37 2.03 2.37 5.18
CA LEU A 37 1.37 3.40 5.98
C LEU A 37 2.08 3.48 7.33
N TYR A 38 2.37 4.68 7.79
CA TYR A 38 3.05 4.92 9.06
C TYR A 38 2.67 6.28 9.63
N PHE A 39 3.16 6.60 10.82
CA PHE A 39 2.65 7.73 11.60
C PHE A 39 3.80 8.58 12.13
N CYS A 40 3.55 9.88 12.31
CA CYS A 40 4.39 10.79 13.09
C CYS A 40 3.54 11.81 13.83
N ASP A 41 4.11 12.41 14.87
CA ASP A 41 3.55 13.58 15.54
C ASP A 41 3.32 14.71 14.53
N LYS A 42 4.36 14.99 13.73
CA LYS A 42 4.33 16.12 12.80
C LYS A 42 5.14 15.83 11.54
N TYR A 43 4.59 16.22 10.40
CA TYR A 43 5.34 16.29 9.14
C TYR A 43 5.84 17.71 8.85
N VAL A 44 7.16 17.83 8.71
CA VAL A 44 7.91 19.07 8.43
C VAL A 44 8.17 19.14 6.92
N VAL A 45 7.44 20.03 6.24
CA VAL A 45 7.44 20.14 4.77
C VAL A 45 8.82 20.59 4.24
N GLU A 46 9.48 21.51 4.94
CA GLU A 46 10.76 22.11 4.51
C GLU A 46 11.89 21.08 4.37
N SER A 47 11.85 20.04 5.21
CA SER A 47 12.88 18.99 5.28
C SER A 47 12.36 17.62 4.85
N ASP A 48 11.11 17.53 4.36
CA ASP A 48 10.44 16.28 4.03
C ASP A 48 10.58 15.22 5.16
N PHE A 49 10.36 15.66 6.41
CA PHE A 49 10.69 14.86 7.59
C PHE A 49 9.46 14.55 8.44
N CYS A 50 9.34 13.28 8.85
CA CYS A 50 8.31 12.76 9.73
C CYS A 50 8.87 12.70 11.16
N GLU A 51 8.64 13.79 11.91
CA GLU A 51 9.15 13.97 13.27
C GLU A 51 8.34 13.13 14.25
N GLY A 52 9.04 12.35 15.09
CA GLY A 52 8.37 11.41 16.00
C GLY A 52 7.72 10.24 15.26
N GLU A 53 8.37 9.69 14.21
CA GLU A 53 7.88 8.47 13.56
C GLU A 53 7.73 7.34 14.58
N GLY A 54 6.55 6.73 14.61
CA GLY A 54 6.24 5.69 15.58
C GLY A 54 4.90 5.03 15.30
N ASN A 55 4.51 4.13 16.20
CA ASN A 55 3.21 3.46 16.19
C ASN A 55 2.48 3.60 17.53
N LYS A 56 3.01 4.42 18.45
CA LYS A 56 2.45 4.67 19.77
C LYS A 56 2.48 6.15 20.06
N PHE A 57 1.32 6.72 20.34
CA PHE A 57 1.10 8.16 20.53
C PHE A 57 0.16 8.39 21.72
N THR A 58 0.04 9.64 22.18
CA THR A 58 -0.99 10.03 23.15
C THR A 58 -2.27 10.47 22.43
N VAL A 59 -3.38 10.58 23.16
CA VAL A 59 -4.61 11.19 22.66
C VAL A 59 -4.32 12.54 22.04
N GLY A 60 -4.87 12.81 20.85
CA GLY A 60 -4.56 14.00 20.08
C GLY A 60 -4.63 13.78 18.57
N THR A 61 -3.94 14.62 17.82
CA THR A 61 -3.84 14.53 16.37
C THR A 61 -2.51 13.95 15.95
N VAL A 62 -2.55 13.04 14.98
CA VAL A 62 -1.37 12.39 14.41
C VAL A 62 -1.34 12.69 12.91
N THR A 63 -0.14 12.73 12.34
CA THR A 63 0.04 12.76 10.88
C THR A 63 0.15 11.33 10.36
N VAL A 64 -0.72 10.95 9.44
CA VAL A 64 -0.65 9.65 8.75
C VAL A 64 0.13 9.83 7.44
N MET A 65 1.13 9.01 7.22
CA MET A 65 1.97 9.01 6.03
C MET A 65 1.66 7.77 5.19
N ALA A 66 1.41 7.96 3.90
CA ALA A 66 1.26 6.87 2.95
C ALA A 66 2.34 6.95 1.87
N LYS A 67 3.11 5.87 1.72
CA LYS A 67 4.05 5.66 0.64
C LYS A 67 3.51 4.54 -0.24
N LEU A 68 3.10 4.88 -1.45
CA LEU A 68 2.50 3.98 -2.41
C LEU A 68 3.52 3.55 -3.46
N LYS A 69 3.38 2.31 -3.92
CA LYS A 69 4.16 1.75 -5.02
C LYS A 69 3.81 2.42 -6.35
N GLU A 70 2.53 2.71 -6.55
CA GLU A 70 1.97 3.30 -7.75
C GLU A 70 1.22 4.58 -7.39
N PRO A 71 1.05 5.53 -8.33
CA PRO A 71 0.30 6.75 -8.08
C PRO A 71 -1.12 6.46 -7.58
N VAL A 72 -1.62 7.33 -6.72
CA VAL A 72 -2.96 7.16 -6.12
C VAL A 72 -4.06 7.18 -7.16
N ASN A 73 -3.88 7.80 -8.32
CA ASN A 73 -4.76 7.76 -9.49
C ASN A 73 -6.23 8.12 -9.18
N THR A 74 -6.46 8.99 -8.19
CA THR A 74 -7.76 9.57 -7.84
C THR A 74 -7.51 10.94 -7.21
N THR A 75 -8.56 11.75 -7.10
CA THR A 75 -8.50 13.05 -6.42
C THR A 75 -9.00 12.98 -4.98
N GLU A 76 -9.66 11.90 -4.60
CA GLU A 76 -10.30 11.75 -3.28
C GLU A 76 -9.90 10.43 -2.64
N VAL A 77 -9.44 10.53 -1.40
CA VAL A 77 -9.13 9.37 -0.56
C VAL A 77 -9.67 9.57 0.84
N THR A 78 -9.81 8.50 1.60
CA THR A 78 -10.26 8.55 2.98
C THR A 78 -9.27 7.82 3.87
N ILE A 79 -8.92 8.43 5.00
CA ILE A 79 -8.30 7.70 6.11
C ILE A 79 -9.43 7.15 6.99
N ASN A 80 -9.62 5.84 6.95
CA ASN A 80 -10.57 5.12 7.80
C ASN A 80 -9.85 4.68 9.08
N VAL A 81 -10.46 4.96 10.24
CA VAL A 81 -9.96 4.55 11.54
C VAL A 81 -10.97 3.59 12.16
N LYS A 82 -10.53 2.37 12.46
CA LYS A 82 -11.32 1.34 13.13
C LYS A 82 -10.68 0.96 14.46
N GLU A 83 -11.50 0.69 15.47
CA GLU A 83 -11.03 -0.01 16.66
C GLU A 83 -10.50 -1.38 16.27
N LYS A 84 -9.28 -1.72 16.70
CA LYS A 84 -8.67 -3.00 16.33
C LYS A 84 -9.39 -4.20 16.96
N THR A 85 -9.92 -4.03 18.16
CA THR A 85 -10.58 -5.11 18.92
C THR A 85 -11.97 -5.43 18.39
N THR A 86 -12.76 -4.41 18.06
CA THR A 86 -14.17 -4.57 17.64
C THR A 86 -14.33 -4.55 16.12
N GLY A 87 -13.37 -3.97 15.39
CA GLY A 87 -13.48 -3.70 13.95
C GLY A 87 -14.42 -2.55 13.60
N ASN A 88 -15.02 -1.89 14.60
CA ASN A 88 -15.97 -0.81 14.40
C ASN A 88 -15.25 0.43 13.88
N THR A 89 -15.84 1.09 12.87
CA THR A 89 -15.35 2.38 12.41
C THR A 89 -15.58 3.43 13.49
N VAL A 90 -14.48 4.04 13.93
CA VAL A 90 -14.49 5.15 14.88
C VAL A 90 -14.66 6.46 14.13
N ASN A 91 -13.91 6.64 13.04
CA ASN A 91 -13.98 7.87 12.24
C ASN A 91 -13.48 7.66 10.80
N ASN A 92 -13.84 8.60 9.93
CA ASN A 92 -13.39 8.70 8.56
C ASN A 92 -12.94 10.12 8.27
N PHE A 93 -11.75 10.28 7.71
CA PHE A 93 -11.19 11.57 7.37
C PHE A 93 -11.02 11.67 5.85
N PRO A 94 -11.89 12.39 5.14
CA PRO A 94 -11.75 12.60 3.70
C PRO A 94 -10.62 13.59 3.40
N PHE A 95 -9.84 13.31 2.35
CA PHE A 95 -8.78 14.18 1.87
C PHE A 95 -8.81 14.30 0.35
N THR A 96 -8.48 15.50 -0.14
CA THR A 96 -8.19 15.74 -1.55
C THR A 96 -6.70 15.57 -1.80
N VAL A 97 -6.35 14.85 -2.87
CA VAL A 97 -4.97 14.56 -3.29
C VAL A 97 -4.82 14.81 -4.78
N THR A 98 -3.59 14.89 -5.30
CA THR A 98 -3.39 14.83 -6.75
C THR A 98 -3.16 13.39 -7.22
N PRO A 99 -3.70 13.00 -8.39
CA PRO A 99 -3.65 11.61 -8.85
C PRO A 99 -2.24 11.03 -9.03
N ASP A 100 -1.23 11.87 -9.25
CA ASP A 100 0.16 11.50 -9.48
C ASP A 100 0.95 11.23 -8.19
N MET A 101 0.38 11.52 -7.01
CA MET A 101 1.07 11.33 -5.74
C MET A 101 1.32 9.84 -5.44
N THR A 102 2.56 9.53 -5.08
CA THR A 102 2.99 8.25 -4.49
C THR A 102 3.43 8.40 -3.04
N TYR A 103 3.54 9.63 -2.54
CA TYR A 103 3.87 9.92 -1.15
C TYR A 103 2.97 11.03 -0.64
N ILE A 104 2.18 10.74 0.39
CA ILE A 104 1.08 11.59 0.84
C ILE A 104 1.12 11.70 2.36
N HIS A 105 0.94 12.93 2.86
CA HIS A 105 0.81 13.23 4.29
C HIS A 105 -0.60 13.70 4.63
N PHE A 106 -1.26 13.01 5.55
CA PHE A 106 -2.60 13.31 6.00
C PHE A 106 -2.52 13.88 7.42
N LYS A 107 -2.57 15.21 7.52
CA LYS A 107 -2.49 15.92 8.80
C LYS A 107 -3.86 15.95 9.48
N GLY A 108 -3.87 15.97 10.82
CA GLY A 108 -5.09 16.21 11.60
C GLY A 108 -5.98 14.98 11.78
N VAL A 109 -5.43 13.77 11.67
CA VAL A 109 -6.16 12.55 12.01
C VAL A 109 -6.26 12.48 13.53
N ALA A 110 -7.46 12.73 14.06
CA ALA A 110 -7.69 12.87 15.48
C ALA A 110 -8.10 11.54 16.14
N PHE A 111 -7.49 11.25 17.29
CA PHE A 111 -7.84 10.16 18.19
C PHE A 111 -8.30 10.77 19.51
N THR A 112 -9.55 10.52 19.89
CA THR A 112 -10.20 11.15 21.05
C THR A 112 -10.18 10.29 22.31
N ALA A 113 -9.76 9.04 22.20
CA ALA A 113 -9.71 8.07 23.29
C ALA A 113 -8.46 7.19 23.16
N PRO A 114 -7.93 6.67 24.28
CA PRO A 114 -6.89 5.66 24.25
C PRO A 114 -7.44 4.33 23.70
N GLY A 115 -6.58 3.56 23.04
CA GLY A 115 -6.94 2.29 22.43
C GLY A 115 -5.98 1.89 21.32
N THR A 116 -6.20 0.71 20.75
CA THR A 116 -5.50 0.29 19.54
C THR A 116 -6.43 0.39 18.34
N TYR A 117 -5.96 1.03 17.28
CA TYR A 117 -6.74 1.28 16.07
C TYR A 117 -6.01 0.74 14.85
N THR A 118 -6.79 0.30 13.86
CA THR A 118 -6.31 0.05 12.50
C THR A 118 -6.64 1.27 11.66
N VAL A 119 -5.62 1.87 11.06
CA VAL A 119 -5.73 3.03 10.18
C VAL A 119 -5.50 2.57 8.75
N THR A 120 -6.46 2.85 7.88
CA THR A 120 -6.45 2.39 6.49
C THR A 120 -6.58 3.58 5.54
N LEU A 121 -5.73 3.65 4.53
CA LEU A 121 -5.96 4.48 3.35
C LEU A 121 -6.96 3.76 2.43
N VAL A 122 -8.12 4.36 2.24
CA VAL A 122 -9.19 3.87 1.37
C VAL A 122 -9.25 4.75 0.13
N LYS A 123 -9.27 4.12 -1.04
CA LYS A 123 -9.45 4.74 -2.35
C LYS A 123 -10.64 4.10 -3.02
N ASP A 124 -11.60 4.91 -3.50
CA ASP A 124 -12.76 4.44 -4.27
C ASP A 124 -13.52 3.28 -3.57
N GLY A 125 -13.55 3.30 -2.23
CA GLY A 125 -14.16 2.24 -1.40
C GLY A 125 -13.31 0.99 -1.15
N ALA A 126 -12.08 0.92 -1.69
CA ALA A 126 -11.15 -0.20 -1.50
C ALA A 126 -9.98 0.17 -0.59
N ASP A 127 -9.60 -0.75 0.29
CA ASP A 127 -8.45 -0.63 1.18
C ASP A 127 -7.15 -0.74 0.37
N VAL A 128 -6.30 0.30 0.42
CA VAL A 128 -5.03 0.38 -0.33
C VAL A 128 -3.85 -0.10 0.50
N VAL A 129 -3.81 0.36 1.75
CA VAL A 129 -2.76 0.03 2.74
C VAL A 129 -3.28 0.38 4.13
N SER A 130 -2.92 -0.43 5.11
CA SER A 130 -3.26 -0.21 6.51
C SER A 130 -2.05 -0.40 7.42
N ASN A 131 -2.13 0.19 8.60
CA ASN A 131 -1.22 -0.09 9.70
C ASN A 131 -1.93 0.17 11.04
N ASP A 132 -1.41 -0.44 12.10
CA ASP A 132 -1.97 -0.29 13.43
C ASP A 132 -1.24 0.78 14.23
N ILE A 133 -2.00 1.50 15.05
CA ILE A 133 -1.54 2.54 15.95
C ILE A 133 -2.08 2.30 17.36
N GLU A 134 -1.24 2.51 18.36
CA GLU A 134 -1.62 2.53 19.77
C GLU A 134 -1.73 3.98 20.25
N ILE A 135 -2.87 4.32 20.84
CA ILE A 135 -3.12 5.61 21.48
C ILE A 135 -3.19 5.38 22.98
N THR A 136 -2.38 6.14 23.71
CA THR A 136 -2.32 6.17 25.17
C THR A 136 -2.86 7.48 25.71
N GLU A 137 -3.09 7.54 27.02
CA GLU A 137 -3.54 8.76 27.69
C GLU A 137 -2.53 9.91 27.58
#